data_AF-A0A3N1KZ45-F1
#
_entry.id   AF-A0A3N1KZ45-F1
#
_cell.length_a   1.000
_cell.length_b   1.000
_cell.length_c   1.000
_cell.angle_alpha   90.00
_cell.angle_beta   90.00
_cell.angle_gamma   90.00
#
_symmetry.space_group_name_H-M   'P 1'
#
loop_
_entity.id
_entity.type
_entity.pdbx_description
1 polymer ?
#
loop_
_entity_poly.entity_id
_entity_poly.type
_entity_poly.pdbx_seq_one_letter_code
_entity_poly.pdbx_strand_id
1 'polypeptide(L)'
;MMKTPDWVRPGVYGAFIGAVAVAIVGFSWGGWVTGGTARQQATDRSDTAVVSALTNICVDQSKRDPQVAERVTALKAASSYGRADIVMKNGWATMPGSKDPSRQVASACGDKIAAG
;
A
#
# COMPACT_ATOMS: atom_id res chain seq x y z
N MET A 1 -4.98 56.62 2.00
CA MET A 1 -4.73 56.00 0.68
C MET A 1 -3.26 55.66 0.54
N MET A 2 -2.87 54.39 0.61
CA MET A 2 -1.50 53.98 0.27
C MET A 2 -1.34 54.00 -1.25
N LYS A 3 -0.49 54.89 -1.77
CA LYS A 3 -0.03 54.88 -3.16
C LYS A 3 0.97 53.73 -3.30
N THR A 4 0.60 52.66 -3.98
CA THR A 4 1.55 51.60 -4.36
C THR A 4 2.53 52.15 -5.39
N PRO A 5 3.86 52.14 -5.12
CA PRO A 5 4.86 52.68 -6.04
C PRO A 5 5.00 51.83 -7.31
N ASP A 6 5.35 52.45 -8.44
CA ASP A 6 5.33 51.82 -9.78
C ASP A 6 6.24 50.58 -9.93
N TRP A 7 7.28 50.49 -9.10
CA TRP A 7 8.20 49.33 -9.04
C TRP A 7 7.56 48.04 -8.51
N VAL A 8 6.38 48.11 -7.88
CA VAL A 8 5.69 46.92 -7.35
C VAL A 8 5.17 46.04 -8.49
N ARG A 9 4.82 46.64 -9.64
CA ARG A 9 4.27 45.91 -10.80
C ARG A 9 5.23 44.79 -11.28
N PRO A 10 6.51 45.05 -11.60
CA PRO A 10 7.43 43.98 -12.01
C PRO A 10 7.74 42.98 -10.89
N GLY A 11 7.78 43.42 -9.62
CA GLY A 11 8.00 42.52 -8.48
C GLY A 11 6.91 41.45 -8.33
N VAL A 12 5.65 41.83 -8.55
CA VAL A 12 4.52 40.88 -8.52
C VAL A 12 4.64 39.83 -9.61
N TYR A 13 4.97 40.21 -10.86
CA TYR A 13 5.18 39.26 -11.94
C TYR A 13 6.33 38.28 -11.67
N GLY A 14 7.44 38.77 -11.12
CA GLY A 14 8.57 37.92 -10.71
C GLY A 14 8.19 36.89 -9.65
N ALA A 15 7.41 37.30 -8.64
CA ALA A 15 6.91 36.39 -7.60
C ALA A 15 5.98 35.30 -8.17
N PHE A 16 5.09 35.65 -9.11
CA PHE A 16 4.23 34.68 -9.78
C PHE A 16 5.02 33.65 -10.58
N ILE A 17 5.97 34.11 -11.41
CA ILE A 17 6.80 33.21 -12.23
C ILE A 17 7.65 32.30 -11.34
N GLY A 18 8.24 32.85 -10.28
CA GLY A 18 9.02 32.08 -9.30
C GLY A 18 8.18 31.02 -8.60
N ALA A 19 6.96 31.35 -8.16
CA ALA A 19 6.05 30.39 -7.52
C ALA A 19 5.68 29.25 -8.48
N VAL A 20 5.39 29.56 -9.74
CA VAL A 20 5.09 28.54 -10.77
C VAL A 20 6.29 27.64 -11.02
N ALA A 21 7.49 28.21 -11.15
CA ALA A 21 8.71 27.43 -11.36
C ALA A 21 9.00 26.47 -10.18
N VAL A 22 8.87 26.95 -8.94
CA VAL A 22 9.04 26.12 -7.73
C VAL A 22 7.99 25.01 -7.68
N ALA A 23 6.73 25.31 -8.00
CA ALA A 23 5.67 24.31 -8.05
C ALA A 23 5.99 23.22 -9.09
N ILE A 24 6.38 23.58 -10.31
CA ILE A 24 6.72 22.61 -11.36
C ILE A 24 7.86 21.70 -10.91
N VAL A 25 8.96 22.26 -10.39
CA VAL A 25 10.10 21.47 -9.92
C VAL A 25 9.71 20.59 -8.74
N GLY A 26 8.98 21.14 -7.77
CA GLY A 26 8.51 20.42 -6.58
C GLY A 26 7.62 19.23 -6.91
N PHE A 27 6.61 19.43 -7.76
CA PHE A 27 5.65 18.38 -8.12
C PHE A 27 6.18 17.39 -9.17
N SER A 28 7.19 17.76 -9.97
CA SER A 28 7.74 16.86 -11.01
C SER A 28 8.88 16.00 -10.46
N TRP A 29 9.83 16.60 -9.75
CA TRP A 29 11.05 15.92 -9.27
C TRP A 29 11.20 15.95 -7.75
N GLY A 30 10.75 17.01 -7.09
CA GLY A 30 10.88 17.18 -5.64
C GLY A 30 9.98 16.25 -4.80
N GLY A 31 9.12 15.45 -5.44
CA GLY A 31 8.20 14.54 -4.74
C GLY A 31 7.12 15.27 -3.94
N TRP A 32 6.86 16.54 -4.23
CA TRP A 32 5.75 17.26 -3.59
C TRP A 32 4.44 16.61 -4.00
N VAL A 33 3.57 16.44 -3.02
CA VAL A 33 2.22 15.92 -3.18
C VAL A 33 1.27 16.85 -2.42
N THR A 34 0.01 16.89 -2.82
CA THR A 34 -1.00 17.65 -2.07
C THR A 34 -1.27 16.96 -0.73
N GLY A 35 -1.78 17.70 0.26
CA GLY A 35 -2.06 17.12 1.58
C GLY A 35 -3.03 15.92 1.54
N GLY A 36 -4.00 15.93 0.62
CA GLY A 36 -4.91 14.80 0.40
C GLY A 36 -4.17 13.56 -0.10
N THR A 37 -3.34 13.71 -1.13
CA THR A 37 -2.50 12.62 -1.66
C THR A 37 -1.49 12.13 -0.61
N ALA A 38 -0.89 13.03 0.17
CA ALA A 38 0.01 12.66 1.27
C ALA A 38 -0.68 11.78 2.30
N ARG A 39 -1.92 12.14 2.69
CA ARG A 39 -2.72 11.37 3.64
C ARG A 39 -3.11 10.00 3.08
N GLN A 40 -3.55 9.95 1.82
CA GLN A 40 -3.88 8.68 1.16
C GLN A 40 -2.66 7.76 1.10
N GLN A 41 -1.50 8.30 0.68
CA GLN A 41 -0.26 7.54 0.61
C GLN A 41 0.20 7.04 1.98
N ALA A 42 -0.01 7.82 3.05
CA ALA A 42 0.28 7.37 4.40
C ALA A 42 -0.64 6.21 4.83
N THR A 43 -1.93 6.28 4.54
CA THR A 43 -2.89 5.19 4.80
C THR A 43 -2.52 3.93 4.01
N ASP A 44 -2.31 4.05 2.69
CA ASP A 44 -2.00 2.90 1.83
C ASP A 44 -0.70 2.21 2.25
N ARG A 45 0.33 2.99 2.65
CA ARG A 45 1.57 2.44 3.21
C ARG A 45 1.34 1.69 4.52
N SER A 46 0.48 2.23 5.38
CA SER A 46 0.14 1.59 6.65
C SER A 46 -0.61 0.28 6.42
N ASP A 47 -1.61 0.26 5.55
CA ASP A 47 -2.37 -0.93 5.19
C ASP A 47 -1.45 -1.99 4.55
N THR A 48 -0.58 -1.58 3.64
CA THR A 48 0.40 -2.48 3.01
C THR A 48 1.37 -3.08 4.04
N ALA A 49 1.86 -2.26 4.97
CA ALA A 49 2.76 -2.72 6.03
C ALA A 49 2.07 -3.71 6.96
N VAL A 50 0.82 -3.43 7.35
CA VAL A 50 -0.01 -4.34 8.14
C VAL A 50 -0.23 -5.64 7.36
N VAL A 51 -0.67 -5.58 6.11
CA VAL A 51 -0.87 -6.78 5.27
C VAL A 51 0.42 -7.59 5.17
N SER A 52 1.58 -6.96 4.95
CA SER A 52 2.87 -7.64 4.86
C SER A 52 3.26 -8.34 6.17
N ALA A 53 3.05 -7.69 7.32
CA ALA A 53 3.29 -8.27 8.62
C ALA A 53 2.35 -9.48 8.88
N LEU A 54 1.06 -9.32 8.59
CA LEU A 54 0.06 -10.37 8.71
C LEU A 54 0.30 -11.53 7.73
N THR A 55 0.81 -11.25 6.54
CA THR A 55 1.22 -12.29 5.57
C THR A 55 2.32 -13.17 6.15
N ASN A 56 3.30 -12.61 6.87
CA ASN A 56 4.33 -13.42 7.50
C ASN A 56 3.74 -14.31 8.61
N ILE A 57 2.76 -13.82 9.38
CA ILE A 57 2.01 -14.64 10.34
C ILE A 57 1.26 -15.77 9.63
N CYS A 58 0.62 -15.48 8.49
CA CYS A 58 -0.08 -16.50 7.71
C CYS A 58 0.85 -17.61 7.20
N VAL A 59 2.06 -17.26 6.75
CA VAL A 59 3.08 -18.24 6.35
C VAL A 59 3.54 -19.10 7.54
N ASP A 60 3.66 -18.52 8.73
CA ASP A 60 4.00 -19.30 9.91
C ASP A 60 2.83 -20.20 10.38
N GLN A 61 1.58 -19.76 10.21
CA GLN A 61 0.40 -20.59 10.43
C GLN A 61 0.35 -21.76 9.44
N SER A 62 0.66 -21.53 8.16
CA SER A 62 0.68 -22.61 7.16
C SER A 62 1.73 -23.68 7.49
N LYS A 63 2.89 -23.30 8.03
CA LYS A 63 3.93 -24.25 8.46
C LYS A 63 3.52 -25.12 9.64
N ARG A 64 2.58 -24.65 10.47
CA ARG A 64 2.03 -25.41 11.61
C ARG A 64 0.91 -26.36 11.19
N ASP A 65 0.44 -26.26 9.95
CA ASP A 65 -0.61 -27.12 9.42
C ASP A 65 -0.04 -28.54 9.17
N PRO A 66 -0.60 -29.60 9.80
CA PRO A 66 -0.16 -30.97 9.58
C PRO A 66 -0.37 -31.45 8.14
N GLN A 67 -1.28 -30.82 7.38
CA GLN A 67 -1.56 -31.12 5.97
C GLN A 67 -0.89 -30.13 5.01
N VAL A 68 0.09 -29.35 5.45
CA VAL A 68 0.72 -28.27 4.65
C VAL A 68 1.18 -28.74 3.28
N ALA A 69 1.78 -29.93 3.15
CA ALA A 69 2.29 -30.44 1.87
C ALA A 69 1.18 -30.64 0.82
N GLU A 70 0.04 -31.22 1.23
CA GLU A 70 -1.13 -31.42 0.37
C GLU A 70 -1.75 -30.08 -0.02
N ARG A 71 -1.93 -29.19 0.97
CA ARG A 71 -2.56 -27.87 0.77
C ARG A 71 -1.72 -26.94 -0.10
N VAL A 72 -0.40 -26.95 0.06
CA VAL A 72 0.55 -26.20 -0.78
C VAL A 72 0.52 -26.71 -2.23
N THR A 73 0.40 -28.02 -2.43
CA THR A 73 0.27 -28.60 -3.77
C THR A 73 -1.01 -28.13 -4.46
N ALA A 74 -2.14 -28.18 -3.75
CA ALA A 74 -3.42 -27.65 -4.25
C ALA A 74 -3.35 -26.14 -4.54
N LEU A 75 -2.65 -25.40 -3.69
CA LEU A 75 -2.46 -23.95 -3.80
C LEU A 75 -1.58 -23.56 -4.99
N LYS A 76 -0.50 -24.30 -5.27
CA LYS A 76 0.34 -24.10 -6.47
C LYS A 76 -0.45 -24.35 -7.76
N ALA A 77 -1.36 -25.32 -7.76
CA ALA A 77 -2.23 -25.63 -8.88
C ALA A 77 -3.39 -24.64 -9.08
N ALA A 78 -3.76 -23.87 -8.05
CA ALA A 78 -4.86 -22.91 -8.11
C ALA A 78 -4.46 -21.57 -8.75
N SER A 79 -5.45 -20.89 -9.36
CA SER A 79 -5.32 -19.48 -9.78
C SER A 79 -5.22 -18.56 -8.56
N SER A 80 -4.71 -17.33 -8.71
CA SER A 80 -4.56 -16.37 -7.59
C SER A 80 -5.84 -16.21 -6.75
N TYR A 81 -7.02 -16.18 -7.39
CA TYR A 81 -8.31 -16.14 -6.68
C TYR A 81 -8.60 -17.43 -5.89
N GLY A 82 -8.27 -18.59 -6.45
CA GLY A 82 -8.38 -19.88 -5.77
C GLY A 82 -7.37 -20.07 -4.63
N ARG A 83 -6.16 -19.49 -4.75
CA ARG A 83 -5.15 -19.48 -3.68
C ARG A 83 -5.67 -18.76 -2.45
N ALA A 84 -6.25 -17.58 -2.62
CA ALA A 84 -6.84 -16.84 -1.51
C ALA A 84 -7.94 -17.66 -0.81
N ASP A 85 -8.81 -18.34 -1.56
CA ASP A 85 -9.87 -19.19 -0.99
C ASP A 85 -9.29 -20.37 -0.19
N ILE A 86 -8.27 -21.06 -0.72
CA ILE A 86 -7.59 -22.16 -0.01
C ILE A 86 -6.98 -21.65 1.31
N VAL A 87 -6.28 -20.51 1.30
CA VAL A 87 -5.66 -19.92 2.49
C VAL A 87 -6.72 -19.50 3.53
N MET A 88 -7.86 -18.96 3.08
CA MET A 88 -8.97 -18.57 3.97
C MET A 88 -9.66 -19.80 4.57
N LYS A 89 -9.95 -20.83 3.76
CA LYS A 89 -10.60 -22.07 4.19
C LYS A 89 -9.78 -22.84 5.21
N ASN A 90 -8.45 -22.83 5.07
CA ASN A 90 -7.55 -23.46 6.02
C ASN A 90 -7.26 -22.59 7.25
N GLY A 91 -7.85 -21.38 7.34
CA GLY A 91 -7.70 -20.48 8.49
C GLY A 91 -6.34 -19.80 8.60
N TRP A 92 -5.45 -19.95 7.62
CA TRP A 92 -4.10 -19.37 7.66
C TRP A 92 -4.13 -17.84 7.60
N ALA A 93 -5.15 -17.25 6.96
CA ALA A 93 -5.37 -15.80 6.91
C ALA A 93 -6.20 -15.23 8.08
N THR A 94 -6.59 -16.06 9.05
CA THR A 94 -7.31 -15.61 10.25
C THR A 94 -6.30 -15.19 11.32
N MET A 95 -6.29 -13.90 11.63
CA MET A 95 -5.34 -13.33 12.58
C MET A 95 -5.70 -13.67 14.03
N PRO A 96 -4.72 -13.82 14.94
CA PRO A 96 -4.98 -13.98 16.36
C PRO A 96 -5.89 -12.86 16.88
N GLY A 97 -7.04 -13.22 17.46
CA GLY A 97 -8.04 -12.26 17.96
C GLY A 97 -9.08 -11.80 16.93
N SER A 98 -8.95 -12.18 15.66
CA SER A 98 -9.99 -11.98 14.63
C SER A 98 -10.81 -13.26 14.44
N LYS A 99 -12.10 -13.11 14.15
CA LYS A 99 -12.98 -14.23 13.75
C LYS A 99 -13.00 -14.42 12.23
N ASP A 100 -12.73 -13.35 11.49
CA ASP A 100 -12.84 -13.34 10.04
C ASP A 100 -11.46 -13.35 9.37
N PRO A 101 -11.29 -14.16 8.31
CA PRO A 101 -10.05 -14.18 7.52
C PRO A 101 -9.94 -12.93 6.62
N SER A 102 -8.75 -12.35 6.55
CA SER A 102 -8.49 -11.21 5.67
C SER A 102 -8.18 -11.68 4.24
N ARG A 103 -9.01 -11.30 3.27
CA ARG A 103 -8.81 -11.64 1.85
C ARG A 103 -7.52 -11.05 1.26
N GLN A 104 -7.13 -9.83 1.67
CA GLN A 104 -5.89 -9.22 1.21
C GLN A 104 -4.67 -10.00 1.70
N VAL A 105 -4.67 -10.39 2.97
CA VAL A 105 -3.61 -11.22 3.54
C VAL A 105 -3.62 -12.61 2.90
N ALA A 106 -4.81 -13.19 2.66
CA ALA A 106 -4.94 -14.50 2.03
C ALA A 106 -4.35 -14.54 0.62
N SER A 107 -4.59 -13.50 -0.19
CA SER A 107 -4.01 -13.39 -1.53
C SER A 107 -2.49 -13.28 -1.45
N ALA A 108 -1.95 -12.34 -0.66
CA ALA A 108 -0.52 -12.12 -0.53
C ALA A 108 0.22 -13.35 0.06
N CYS A 109 -0.40 -14.02 1.02
CA CYS A 109 0.12 -15.24 1.62
C CYS A 109 0.10 -16.41 0.64
N GLY A 110 -1.02 -16.61 -0.08
CA GLY A 110 -1.13 -17.64 -1.10
C GLY A 110 -0.10 -17.43 -2.21
N ASP A 111 0.12 -16.21 -2.66
CA ASP A 111 1.13 -15.93 -3.68
C ASP A 111 2.57 -16.15 -3.16
N LYS A 112 2.87 -15.77 -1.90
CA LYS A 112 4.18 -16.08 -1.29
C LYS A 112 4.43 -17.58 -1.15
N ILE A 113 3.43 -18.35 -0.72
CA ILE A 113 3.54 -19.80 -0.55
C ILE A 113 3.62 -20.51 -1.90
N ALA A 114 2.90 -20.04 -2.92
CA ALA A 114 2.96 -20.61 -4.25
C ALA A 114 4.29 -20.32 -4.97
N ALA A 115 4.93 -19.18 -4.67
CA ALA A 115 6.19 -18.76 -5.27
C ALA A 115 7.44 -19.46 -4.68
N GLY A 116 7.34 -20.01 -3.47
CA GLY A 116 8.39 -20.83 -2.82
C GLY A 116 8.23 -22.30 -3.13
#